data_AF-A0A4Y8L889-F1
#
_entry.id   AF-A0A4Y8L889-F1
#
_cell.length_a   1.000
_cell.length_b   1.000
_cell.length_c   1.000
_cell.angle_alpha   90.00
_cell.angle_beta   90.00
_cell.angle_gamma   90.00
#
_symmetry.space_group_name_H-M   'P 1'
#
loop_
_entity.id
_entity.type
_entity.pdbx_description
1 polymer ?
#
loop_
_entity_poly.entity_id
_entity_poly.type
_entity_poly.pdbx_seq_one_letter_code
_entity_poly.pdbx_strand_id
1 'polypeptide(L)'
;MKKNVLSLLSLLTIIISLSSCGGIDPVKYNDNLVSYSDIAGDRIMGLNDKIDGIEDLENYTDSIKVLGENTIDSLKSDLNKISLMEPAKGSEDFKAATIAYMESLISYTKTLTEEYSKVSEETSDEDYNNIDKLIDESFDTSMKKLEAMQAAQKSFAKANNFILK
;
A
#
# COMPACT_ATOMS: atom_id res chain seq x y z
N MET A 1 15.24 -9.68 -70.88
CA MET A 1 13.79 -9.40 -70.95
C MET A 1 13.01 -10.71 -70.85
N LYS A 2 12.32 -10.95 -69.74
CA LYS A 2 11.07 -11.72 -69.60
C LYS A 2 10.57 -11.54 -68.16
N LYS A 3 9.36 -10.98 -68.03
CA LYS A 3 8.58 -10.82 -66.79
C LYS A 3 7.92 -12.16 -66.43
N ASN A 4 7.64 -12.37 -65.14
CA ASN A 4 6.48 -13.05 -64.53
C ASN A 4 6.73 -13.08 -62.99
N VAL A 5 6.16 -12.18 -62.19
CA VAL A 5 4.78 -12.12 -61.67
C VAL A 5 4.53 -13.10 -60.50
N LEU A 6 4.07 -12.50 -59.39
CA LEU A 6 3.27 -13.02 -58.27
C LEU A 6 3.94 -13.53 -56.97
N SER A 7 3.80 -12.68 -55.95
CA SER A 7 3.26 -12.95 -54.60
C SER A 7 3.60 -14.26 -53.89
N LEU A 8 4.16 -14.15 -52.69
CA LEU A 8 3.37 -14.30 -51.46
C LEU A 8 4.18 -13.86 -50.23
N LEU A 9 3.74 -12.74 -49.63
CA LEU A 9 4.00 -12.41 -48.23
C LEU A 9 3.51 -13.58 -47.37
N SER A 10 4.42 -14.32 -46.73
CA SER A 10 4.10 -15.09 -45.53
C SER A 10 4.27 -14.17 -44.32
N LEU A 11 3.32 -13.23 -44.20
CA LEU A 11 3.00 -12.52 -42.97
C LEU A 11 2.55 -13.58 -41.97
N LEU A 12 3.45 -14.06 -41.10
CA LEU A 12 3.05 -14.88 -39.97
C LEU A 12 2.39 -13.95 -38.97
N THR A 13 1.08 -13.73 -39.17
CA THR A 13 0.20 -13.04 -38.25
C THR A 13 0.25 -13.79 -36.93
N ILE A 14 1.02 -13.27 -35.97
CA ILE A 14 0.81 -13.62 -34.57
C ILE A 14 -0.59 -13.12 -34.25
N ILE A 15 -1.55 -14.03 -34.30
CA ILE A 15 -2.89 -13.84 -33.78
C ILE A 15 -2.68 -13.71 -32.27
N ILE A 16 -2.40 -12.48 -31.81
CA ILE A 16 -2.67 -12.09 -30.44
C ILE A 16 -4.20 -12.18 -30.35
N SER A 17 -4.67 -13.30 -29.84
CA SER A 17 -6.07 -13.48 -29.47
C SER A 17 -6.39 -12.44 -28.38
N LEU A 18 -6.81 -11.25 -28.85
CA LEU A 18 -7.55 -10.23 -28.14
C LEU A 18 -8.91 -10.82 -27.75
N SER A 19 -8.88 -11.70 -26.76
CA SER A 19 -10.09 -12.30 -26.21
C SER A 19 -10.56 -11.43 -25.04
N SER A 20 -11.53 -10.56 -25.34
CA SER A 20 -12.52 -9.96 -24.42
C SER A 20 -12.16 -8.67 -23.66
N CYS A 21 -12.27 -7.53 -24.34
CA CYS A 21 -12.57 -6.22 -23.72
C CYS A 21 -13.97 -6.26 -23.08
N GLY A 22 -14.03 -6.44 -21.77
CA GLY A 22 -15.27 -6.34 -20.98
C GLY A 22 -15.05 -6.39 -19.47
N GLY A 23 -13.82 -6.19 -18.99
CA GLY A 23 -13.46 -6.20 -17.58
C GLY A 23 -12.64 -4.98 -17.20
N ILE A 24 -12.40 -4.80 -15.91
CA ILE A 24 -11.56 -3.73 -15.37
C ILE A 24 -10.17 -3.79 -16.02
N ASP A 25 -9.68 -2.63 -16.50
CA ASP A 25 -8.32 -2.48 -17.06
C ASP A 25 -7.27 -2.84 -15.99
N PRO A 26 -6.40 -3.85 -16.22
CA PRO A 26 -5.41 -4.28 -15.23
C PRO A 26 -4.38 -3.21 -14.85
N VAL A 27 -3.99 -2.35 -15.79
CA VAL A 27 -3.01 -1.27 -15.53
C VAL A 27 -3.66 -0.22 -14.64
N LYS A 28 -4.89 0.20 -14.98
CA LYS A 28 -5.64 1.16 -14.15
C LYS A 28 -5.94 0.60 -12.76
N TYR A 29 -6.26 -0.70 -12.67
CA TYR A 29 -6.47 -1.37 -11.38
C TYR A 29 -5.19 -1.37 -10.53
N ASN A 30 -4.05 -1.68 -11.14
CA ASN A 30 -2.75 -1.59 -10.49
C ASN A 30 -2.49 -0.18 -9.96
N ASP A 31 -2.59 0.82 -10.84
CA ASP A 31 -2.28 2.20 -10.50
C ASP A 31 -3.16 2.69 -9.34
N ASN A 32 -4.44 2.28 -9.29
CA ASN A 32 -5.34 2.60 -8.18
C ASN A 32 -4.90 1.95 -6.85
N LEU A 33 -4.57 0.65 -6.82
CA LEU A 33 -4.14 -0.02 -5.58
C LEU A 33 -2.82 0.52 -5.05
N VAL A 34 -1.86 0.74 -5.96
CA VAL A 34 -0.56 1.33 -5.62
C VAL A 34 -0.76 2.74 -5.06
N SER A 35 -1.62 3.55 -5.70
CA SER A 35 -1.90 4.91 -5.19
C SER A 35 -2.43 4.91 -3.76
N TYR A 36 -3.30 3.96 -3.38
CA TYR A 36 -3.74 3.87 -1.99
C TYR A 36 -2.60 3.48 -1.03
N SER A 37 -1.70 2.59 -1.44
CA SER A 37 -0.53 2.20 -0.66
C SER A 37 0.43 3.38 -0.46
N ASP A 38 0.71 4.15 -1.52
CA ASP A 38 1.58 5.32 -1.48
C ASP A 38 1.00 6.41 -0.57
N ILE A 39 -0.29 6.75 -0.76
CA ILE A 39 -0.98 7.73 0.09
C ILE A 39 -1.00 7.28 1.55
N ALA A 40 -1.15 5.98 1.82
CA ALA A 40 -1.08 5.47 3.18
C ALA A 40 0.33 5.63 3.78
N GLY A 41 1.38 5.35 3.00
CA GLY A 41 2.77 5.61 3.39
C GLY A 41 3.03 7.08 3.73
N ASP A 42 2.60 8.00 2.86
CA ASP A 42 2.72 9.44 3.07
C ASP A 42 2.01 9.91 4.35
N ARG A 43 0.84 9.34 4.67
CA ARG A 43 0.14 9.65 5.91
C ARG A 43 0.89 9.16 7.15
N ILE A 44 1.54 8.02 7.07
CA ILE A 44 2.34 7.49 8.18
C ILE A 44 3.59 8.34 8.40
N MET A 45 4.30 8.72 7.34
CA MET A 45 5.43 9.65 7.46
C MET A 45 4.99 10.98 8.04
N GLY A 46 3.90 11.56 7.52
CA GLY A 46 3.36 12.82 8.03
C GLY A 46 2.75 12.72 9.44
N LEU A 47 2.43 11.52 9.94
CA LEU A 47 2.07 11.31 11.34
C LEU A 47 3.32 11.36 12.22
N ASN A 48 4.36 10.61 11.85
CA ASN A 48 5.64 10.59 12.58
C ASN A 48 6.23 12.01 12.68
N ASP A 49 6.31 12.73 11.56
CA ASP A 49 6.82 14.12 11.54
C ASP A 49 6.03 15.06 12.48
N LYS A 50 4.72 14.86 12.62
CA LYS A 50 3.88 15.67 13.51
C LYS A 50 4.06 15.30 14.97
N ILE A 51 4.32 14.04 15.28
CA ILE A 51 4.59 13.57 16.64
C ILE A 51 5.95 14.09 17.10
N ASP A 52 6.97 13.99 16.25
CA ASP A 52 8.32 14.50 16.53
C ASP A 52 8.32 16.02 16.74
N GLY A 53 7.37 16.73 16.13
CA GLY A 53 7.19 18.18 16.29
C GLY A 53 6.38 18.63 17.51
N ILE A 54 5.92 17.71 18.38
CA ILE A 54 5.18 18.10 19.59
C ILE A 54 6.17 18.55 20.67
N GLU A 55 6.25 19.85 20.91
CA GLU A 55 7.15 20.44 21.93
C GLU A 55 6.51 20.53 23.32
N ASP A 56 5.17 20.50 23.39
CA ASP A 56 4.40 20.71 24.63
C ASP A 56 4.00 19.37 25.27
N LEU A 57 4.73 18.97 26.31
CA LEU A 57 4.48 17.75 27.08
C LEU A 57 3.12 17.75 27.80
N GLU A 58 2.56 18.91 28.17
CA GLU A 58 1.25 18.97 28.84
C GLU A 58 0.12 18.52 27.92
N ASN A 59 0.26 18.75 26.61
CA ASN A 59 -0.73 18.40 25.60
C ASN A 59 -0.31 17.22 24.72
N TYR A 60 0.79 16.54 25.04
CA TYR A 60 1.41 15.52 24.20
C TYR A 60 0.48 14.33 23.95
N THR A 61 -0.04 13.73 25.03
CA THR A 61 -0.94 12.59 24.96
C THR A 61 -2.20 12.88 24.14
N ASP A 62 -2.85 14.02 24.38
CA ASP A 62 -4.07 14.40 23.66
C ASP A 62 -3.79 14.68 22.18
N SER A 63 -2.66 15.34 21.88
CA SER A 63 -2.24 15.63 20.51
C SER A 63 -1.97 14.35 19.72
N ILE A 64 -1.22 13.40 20.29
CA ILE A 64 -0.94 12.11 19.66
C ILE A 64 -2.23 11.34 19.41
N LYS A 65 -3.14 11.30 20.39
CA LYS A 65 -4.40 10.59 20.24
C LYS A 65 -5.23 11.14 19.09
N VAL A 66 -5.37 12.47 18.99
CA VAL A 66 -6.12 13.12 17.91
C VAL A 66 -5.47 12.87 16.55
N LEU A 67 -4.14 12.98 16.46
CA LEU A 67 -3.40 12.70 15.21
C LEU A 67 -3.56 11.23 14.79
N GLY A 68 -3.49 10.32 15.76
CA GLY A 68 -3.70 8.89 15.60
C GLY A 68 -5.09 8.54 15.07
N GLU A 69 -6.13 9.02 15.75
CA GLU A 69 -7.53 8.78 15.39
C GLU A 69 -7.82 9.27 13.96
N ASN A 70 -7.39 10.49 13.63
CA ASN A 70 -7.55 11.04 12.27
C ASN A 70 -6.85 10.20 11.19
N THR A 71 -5.66 9.69 11.50
CA THR A 71 -4.89 8.84 10.59
C THR A 71 -5.57 7.49 10.41
N ILE A 72 -6.00 6.86 11.51
CA ILE A 72 -6.73 5.59 11.50
C ILE A 72 -8.02 5.71 10.69
N ASP A 73 -8.79 6.77 10.87
CA ASP A 73 -10.06 6.96 10.16
C ASP A 73 -9.84 7.16 8.65
N SER A 74 -8.77 7.87 8.28
CA SER A 74 -8.36 8.01 6.88
C SER A 74 -7.95 6.67 6.27
N LEU A 75 -7.15 5.87 6.98
CA LEU A 75 -6.73 4.53 6.53
C LEU A 75 -7.92 3.58 6.41
N LYS A 76 -8.86 3.60 7.35
CA LYS A 76 -10.10 2.80 7.29
C LYS A 76 -10.98 3.21 6.11
N SER A 77 -11.08 4.51 5.83
CA SER A 77 -11.82 5.02 4.67
C SER A 77 -11.26 4.47 3.37
N ASP A 78 -9.94 4.47 3.21
CA ASP A 78 -9.27 3.93 2.03
C ASP A 78 -9.33 2.41 1.96
N LEU A 79 -9.18 1.72 3.09
CA LEU A 79 -9.38 0.26 3.17
C LEU A 79 -10.79 -0.14 2.72
N ASN A 80 -11.81 0.63 3.09
CA ASN A 80 -13.19 0.39 2.64
C ASN A 80 -13.32 0.59 1.12
N LYS A 81 -12.71 1.64 0.55
CA LYS A 81 -12.69 1.85 -0.91
C LYS A 81 -11.99 0.70 -1.63
N ILE A 82 -10.85 0.24 -1.13
CA ILE A 82 -10.13 -0.92 -1.68
C ILE A 82 -11.02 -2.17 -1.62
N SER A 83 -11.63 -2.44 -0.48
CA SER A 83 -12.49 -3.61 -0.26
C SER A 83 -13.67 -3.65 -1.22
N LEU A 84 -14.26 -2.49 -1.53
CA LEU A 84 -15.38 -2.35 -2.47
C LEU A 84 -14.96 -2.33 -3.94
N MET A 85 -13.68 -2.18 -4.25
CA MET A 85 -13.21 -2.08 -5.63
C MET A 85 -13.40 -3.41 -6.37
N GLU A 86 -14.04 -3.36 -7.55
CA GLU A 86 -14.23 -4.52 -8.41
C GLU A 86 -12.87 -5.09 -8.85
N PRO A 87 -12.60 -6.39 -8.63
CA PRO A 87 -11.30 -6.96 -8.96
C PRO A 87 -11.09 -7.03 -10.47
N ALA A 88 -9.89 -6.70 -10.91
CA ALA A 88 -9.43 -7.07 -12.24
C ALA A 88 -9.15 -8.59 -12.28
N LYS A 89 -9.18 -9.18 -13.47
CA LYS A 89 -8.93 -10.62 -13.61
C LYS A 89 -7.55 -11.00 -13.07
N GLY A 90 -7.51 -11.93 -12.11
CA GLY A 90 -6.27 -12.43 -11.51
C GLY A 90 -5.66 -11.47 -10.49
N SER A 91 -6.41 -10.49 -9.99
CA SER A 91 -5.94 -9.49 -9.03
C SER A 91 -6.24 -9.84 -7.57
N GLU A 92 -6.81 -11.01 -7.29
CA GLU A 92 -7.34 -11.39 -5.98
C GLU A 92 -6.25 -11.37 -4.90
N ASP A 93 -5.10 -11.99 -5.18
CA ASP A 93 -3.96 -12.02 -4.26
C ASP A 93 -3.36 -10.62 -4.05
N PHE A 94 -3.31 -9.80 -5.10
CA PHE A 94 -2.81 -8.44 -5.00
C PHE A 94 -3.73 -7.58 -4.13
N LYS A 95 -5.05 -7.63 -4.36
CA LYS A 95 -6.04 -6.93 -3.54
C LYS A 95 -5.96 -7.37 -2.07
N ALA A 96 -5.89 -8.68 -1.82
CA ALA A 96 -5.79 -9.22 -0.47
C ALA A 96 -4.51 -8.78 0.24
N ALA A 97 -3.38 -8.78 -0.46
CA ALA A 97 -2.11 -8.29 0.09
C ALA A 97 -2.14 -6.78 0.36
N THR A 98 -2.77 -5.96 -0.50
CA THR A 98 -2.97 -4.53 -0.24
C THR A 98 -3.85 -4.30 0.99
N ILE A 99 -4.95 -5.06 1.14
CA ILE A 99 -5.80 -5.00 2.34
C ILE A 99 -4.99 -5.32 3.59
N ALA A 100 -4.23 -6.41 3.59
CA ALA A 100 -3.41 -6.82 4.73
C ALA A 100 -2.34 -5.77 5.09
N TYR A 101 -1.78 -5.08 4.09
CA TYR A 101 -0.88 -3.96 4.32
C TYR A 101 -1.60 -2.77 4.99
N MET A 102 -2.76 -2.36 4.46
CA MET A 102 -3.55 -1.28 5.06
C MET A 102 -3.98 -1.59 6.51
N GLU A 103 -4.39 -2.82 6.78
CA GLU A 103 -4.71 -3.29 8.13
C GLU A 103 -3.49 -3.25 9.06
N SER A 104 -2.30 -3.60 8.55
CA SER A 104 -1.07 -3.50 9.34
C SER A 104 -0.70 -2.05 9.67
N LEU A 105 -0.90 -1.10 8.75
CA LEU A 105 -0.69 0.33 9.03
C LEU A 105 -1.67 0.88 10.06
N ILE A 106 -2.92 0.42 10.06
CA ILE A 106 -3.90 0.78 11.09
C ILE A 106 -3.44 0.25 12.46
N SER A 107 -2.97 -1.00 12.52
CA SER A 107 -2.44 -1.58 13.76
C SER A 107 -1.18 -0.87 14.23
N TYR A 108 -0.25 -0.57 13.33
CA TYR A 108 0.94 0.23 13.62
C TYR A 108 0.58 1.59 14.19
N THR A 109 -0.35 2.31 13.56
CA THR A 109 -0.79 3.64 14.04
C THR A 109 -1.35 3.54 15.46
N LYS A 110 -2.14 2.50 15.77
CA LYS A 110 -2.63 2.26 17.13
C LYS A 110 -1.49 2.04 18.10
N THR A 111 -0.58 1.10 17.81
CA THR A 111 0.59 0.83 18.66
C THR A 111 1.38 2.11 18.91
N LEU A 112 1.73 2.84 17.86
CA LEU A 112 2.48 4.09 17.98
C LEU A 112 1.76 5.11 18.86
N THR A 113 0.46 5.31 18.67
CA THR A 113 -0.29 6.28 19.49
C THR A 113 -0.49 5.83 20.92
N GLU A 114 -0.74 4.54 21.14
CA GLU A 114 -0.95 3.95 22.47
C GLU A 114 0.35 3.93 23.28
N GLU A 115 1.49 3.55 22.67
CA GLU A 115 2.78 3.52 23.34
C GLU A 115 3.31 4.92 23.63
N TYR A 116 3.30 5.84 22.65
CA TYR A 116 3.73 7.22 22.93
C TYR A 116 2.79 7.95 23.88
N SER A 117 1.50 7.60 23.96
CA SER A 117 0.59 8.21 24.95
C SER A 117 1.00 7.97 26.41
N LYS A 118 1.89 6.99 26.67
CA LYS A 118 2.41 6.65 27.99
C LYS A 118 3.63 7.49 28.38
N VAL A 119 4.21 8.26 27.45
CA VAL A 119 5.34 9.13 27.73
C VAL A 119 4.91 10.28 28.64
N SER A 120 5.71 10.56 29.65
CA SER A 120 5.54 11.64 30.62
C SER A 120 6.91 12.15 31.08
N GLU A 121 6.92 13.21 31.91
CA GLU A 121 8.15 13.72 32.51
C GLU A 121 8.88 12.69 33.41
N GLU A 122 8.18 11.65 33.87
CA GLU A 122 8.73 10.58 34.72
C GLU A 122 9.22 9.36 33.92
N THR A 123 9.02 9.34 32.60
CA THR A 123 9.44 8.22 31.74
C THR A 123 10.96 8.09 31.75
N SER A 124 11.45 6.91 32.14
CA SER A 124 12.88 6.64 32.12
C SER A 124 13.40 6.36 30.70
N ASP A 125 14.71 6.52 30.49
CA ASP A 125 15.34 6.14 29.22
C ASP A 125 15.08 4.66 28.87
N GLU A 126 15.04 3.77 29.86
CA GLU A 126 14.74 2.34 29.64
C GLU A 126 13.31 2.13 29.15
N ASP A 127 12.34 2.83 29.75
CA ASP A 127 10.94 2.78 29.32
C ASP A 127 10.76 3.35 27.91
N TYR A 128 11.45 4.46 27.61
CA TYR A 128 11.42 5.08 26.28
C TYR A 128 11.99 4.14 25.21
N ASN A 129 13.15 3.52 25.47
CA ASN A 129 13.74 2.53 24.57
C ASN A 129 12.81 1.31 24.35
N ASN A 130 12.04 0.91 25.37
CA ASN A 130 11.08 -0.17 25.23
C ASN A 130 9.85 0.25 24.40
N ILE A 131 9.37 1.49 24.54
CA ILE A 131 8.33 2.07 23.70
C ILE A 131 8.78 2.06 22.23
N ASP A 132 9.96 2.60 21.94
CA ASP A 132 10.51 2.65 20.57
C ASP A 132 10.59 1.25 19.95
N LYS A 133 11.10 0.28 20.72
CA LYS A 133 11.19 -1.11 20.26
C LYS A 133 9.82 -1.69 19.88
N LEU A 134 8.77 -1.46 20.66
CA LEU A 134 7.43 -1.97 20.36
C LEU A 134 6.86 -1.32 19.10
N ILE A 135 7.14 -0.03 18.88
CA ILE A 135 6.74 0.70 17.69
C ILE A 135 7.49 0.17 16.46
N ASP A 136 8.81 -0.02 16.56
CA ASP A 136 9.66 -0.56 15.50
C ASP A 136 9.23 -1.97 15.08
N GLU A 137 8.95 -2.87 16.04
CA GLU A 137 8.47 -4.23 15.75
C GLU A 137 7.12 -4.21 15.00
N SER A 138 6.25 -3.26 15.32
CA SER A 138 4.97 -3.05 14.64
C SER A 138 5.15 -2.45 13.23
N PHE A 139 6.12 -1.55 13.06
CA PHE A 139 6.51 -1.00 11.77
C PHE A 139 7.10 -2.07 10.84
N ASP A 140 8.03 -2.88 11.35
CA ASP A 140 8.63 -4.02 10.64
C ASP A 140 7.57 -5.01 10.14
N THR A 141 6.53 -5.23 10.94
CA THR A 141 5.38 -6.05 10.54
C THR A 141 4.69 -5.45 9.31
N SER A 142 4.50 -4.13 9.29
CA SER A 142 3.90 -3.42 8.15
C SER A 142 4.80 -3.48 6.91
N MET A 143 6.12 -3.35 7.07
CA MET A 143 7.07 -3.47 5.96
C MET A 143 7.08 -4.86 5.32
N LYS A 144 6.98 -5.93 6.12
CA LYS A 144 6.81 -7.30 5.60
C LYS A 144 5.51 -7.45 4.79
N LYS A 145 4.43 -6.75 5.17
CA LYS A 145 3.18 -6.74 4.40
C LYS A 145 3.29 -5.93 3.12
N LEU A 146 4.05 -4.83 3.12
CA LEU A 146 4.38 -4.08 1.91
C LEU A 146 5.16 -4.94 0.91
N GLU A 147 6.18 -5.66 1.36
CA GLU A 147 6.94 -6.58 0.51
C GLU A 147 6.05 -7.66 -0.11
N ALA A 148 5.15 -8.24 0.69
CA ALA A 148 4.17 -9.21 0.21
C ALA A 148 3.21 -8.59 -0.82
N MET A 149 2.75 -7.35 -0.61
CA MET A 149 1.95 -6.60 -1.57
C MET A 149 2.70 -6.39 -2.89
N GLN A 150 3.96 -5.95 -2.84
CA GLN A 150 4.79 -5.73 -4.02
C GLN A 150 5.07 -7.04 -4.78
N ALA A 151 5.23 -8.16 -4.07
CA ALA A 151 5.37 -9.48 -4.69
C ALA A 151 4.09 -9.92 -5.41
N ALA A 152 2.91 -9.68 -4.81
CA ALA A 152 1.62 -9.96 -5.42
C ALA A 152 1.36 -9.05 -6.64
N GLN A 153 1.74 -7.76 -6.55
CA GLN A 153 1.68 -6.80 -7.65
C GLN A 153 2.51 -7.27 -8.85
N LYS A 154 3.76 -7.70 -8.63
CA LYS A 154 4.64 -8.25 -9.68
C LYS A 154 4.00 -9.47 -10.36
N SER A 155 3.37 -10.34 -9.58
CA SER A 155 2.70 -11.55 -10.09
C SER A 155 1.47 -11.18 -10.95
N PHE A 156 0.67 -10.22 -10.50
CA PHE A 156 -0.47 -9.68 -11.24
C PHE A 156 -0.06 -9.03 -12.57
N ALA A 157 1.01 -8.24 -12.56
CA ALA A 157 1.54 -7.60 -13.77
C ALA A 157 2.02 -8.61 -14.80
N LYS A 158 2.74 -9.65 -14.35
CA LYS A 158 3.17 -10.77 -15.20
C LYS A 158 1.98 -11.51 -15.81
N ALA A 159 0.94 -11.78 -15.02
CA ALA A 159 -0.25 -12.49 -15.50
C ALA A 159 -1.06 -11.68 -16.54
N ASN A 160 -0.99 -10.35 -16.47
CA ASN A 160 -1.71 -9.43 -17.36
C ASN A 160 -0.85 -8.77 -18.43
N ASN A 161 0.42 -9.19 -18.56
CA ASN A 161 1.37 -8.72 -19.58
C ASN A 161 1.57 -7.19 -19.62
N PHE A 162 1.67 -6.55 -18.45
CA PHE A 162 2.07 -5.15 -18.35
C PHE A 162 3.34 -4.96 -17.52
N ILE A 163 4.01 -3.84 -17.73
CA ILE A 163 5.27 -3.47 -17.05
C ILE A 163 4.91 -2.56 -15.87
N LEU A 164 5.46 -2.87 -14.70
CA LEU A 164 5.38 -1.99 -13.53
C LEU A 164 6.20 -0.73 -13.78
N LYS A 165 5.65 0.42 -13.40
CA LYS A 165 6.35 1.70 -13.43
C LYS A 165 7.24 1.85 -12.21
#